data_AF-A0A9W9YH80-F1
#
_entry.id   AF-A0A9W9YH80-F1
#
_cell.length_a   1.000
_cell.length_b   1.000
_cell.length_c   1.000
_cell.angle_alpha   90.00
_cell.angle_beta   90.00
_cell.angle_gamma   90.00
#
_symmetry.space_group_name_H-M   'P 1'
#
loop_
_entity.id
_entity.type
_entity.pdbx_description
1 polymer ?
#
loop_
_entity_poly.entity_id
_entity_poly.type
_entity_poly.pdbx_seq_one_letter_code
_entity_poly.pdbx_strand_id
1 'polypeptide(L)'
;TARVLSIQRRGSEFALVKLAHHFGSSLPSKLPKLWDAIVGPLQQIKNGNLFNADKLVGLDNEAQNLVNCLQALEVLTPAVHVELLSKILELLPNLVLCLQHPYCAVRHLAARCLGVLSNVSTQETMSAVVDDVLPLMGTADIVRNRQGAIEAISCIFLNLIASLYVSLPE
;
A
#
# COMPACT_ATOMS: atom_id res chain seq x y z
N THR A 1 28.27 -1.22 1.17
CA THR A 1 27.10 -0.32 1.39
C THR A 1 25.78 -1.08 1.37
N ALA A 2 25.44 -1.85 0.32
CA ALA A 2 24.16 -2.59 0.24
C ALA A 2 23.84 -3.50 1.45
N ARG A 3 24.82 -4.24 1.96
CA ARG A 3 24.66 -5.08 3.18
C ARG A 3 24.28 -4.26 4.41
N VAL A 4 24.90 -3.09 4.60
CA VAL A 4 24.62 -2.21 5.74
C VAL A 4 23.19 -1.67 5.67
N LEU A 5 22.77 -1.22 4.48
CA LEU A 5 21.40 -0.75 4.25
C LEU A 5 20.37 -1.85 4.48
N SER A 6 20.66 -3.09 4.05
CA SER A 6 19.78 -4.24 4.31
C SER A 6 19.62 -4.53 5.80
N ILE A 7 20.71 -4.47 6.58
CA ILE A 7 20.67 -4.66 8.03
C ILE A 7 19.88 -3.54 8.70
N GLN A 8 20.13 -2.28 8.31
CA GLN A 8 19.40 -1.13 8.83
C GLN A 8 17.89 -1.25 8.56
N ARG A 9 17.52 -1.59 7.31
CA ARG A 9 16.11 -1.79 6.93
C ARG A 9 15.43 -2.83 7.81
N ARG A 10 16.04 -4.01 7.96
CA ARG A 10 15.47 -5.09 8.78
C ARG A 10 15.33 -4.68 10.25
N GLY A 11 16.33 -3.98 10.80
CA GLY A 11 16.28 -3.47 12.16
C GLY A 11 15.15 -2.45 12.36
N SER A 12 14.99 -1.52 11.42
CA SER A 12 13.92 -0.53 11.41
C SER A 12 12.53 -1.17 11.24
N GLU A 13 12.36 -2.09 10.29
CA GLU A 13 11.11 -2.85 10.09
C GLU A 13 10.70 -3.56 11.38
N PHE A 14 11.63 -4.29 12.01
CA PHE A 14 11.37 -4.99 13.27
C PHE A 14 10.95 -4.04 14.40
N ALA A 15 11.67 -2.92 14.55
CA ALA A 15 11.35 -1.93 15.57
C ALA A 15 9.96 -1.31 15.35
N LEU A 16 9.64 -0.93 14.12
CA LEU A 16 8.34 -0.34 13.76
C LEU A 16 7.19 -1.33 14.00
N VAL A 17 7.35 -2.59 13.59
CA VAL A 17 6.37 -3.66 13.86
C VAL A 17 6.15 -3.85 15.36
N LYS A 18 7.21 -3.83 16.17
CA LYS A 18 7.09 -3.92 17.64
C LYS A 18 6.38 -2.72 18.24
N LEU A 19 6.61 -1.50 17.74
CA LEU A 19 5.88 -0.32 18.19
C LEU A 19 4.40 -0.40 17.82
N ALA A 20 4.07 -0.83 16.60
CA ALA A 20 2.68 -1.01 16.16
C ALA A 20 1.92 -1.99 17.06
N HIS A 21 2.52 -3.15 17.37
CA HIS A 21 1.94 -4.10 18.33
C HIS A 21 1.85 -3.56 19.75
N HIS A 22 2.89 -2.86 20.23
CA HIS A 22 2.91 -2.34 21.60
C HIS A 22 1.83 -1.29 21.86
N PHE A 23 1.62 -0.37 20.91
CA PHE A 23 0.64 0.70 21.06
C PHE A 23 -0.77 0.31 20.59
N GLY A 24 -0.92 -0.72 19.74
CA GLY A 24 -2.20 -1.23 19.30
C GLY A 24 -3.11 -0.12 18.73
N SER A 25 -4.36 -0.05 19.18
CA SER A 25 -5.32 1.00 18.77
C SER A 25 -4.90 2.42 19.19
N SER A 26 -4.00 2.56 20.17
CA SER A 26 -3.48 3.86 20.63
C SER A 26 -2.30 4.37 19.79
N LEU A 27 -1.89 3.66 18.72
CA LEU A 27 -0.80 4.10 17.84
C LEU A 27 -0.96 5.55 17.33
N PRO A 28 -2.16 5.99 16.85
CA PRO A 28 -2.33 7.36 16.36
C PRO A 28 -2.19 8.43 17.44
N SER A 29 -2.60 8.13 18.67
CA SER A 29 -2.54 9.10 19.77
C SER A 29 -1.16 9.15 20.44
N LYS A 30 -0.47 8.01 20.53
CA LYS A 30 0.85 7.90 21.17
C LYS A 30 2.01 8.20 20.23
N LEU A 31 1.89 7.84 18.95
CA LEU A 31 2.90 8.10 17.92
C LEU A 31 2.27 8.78 16.70
N PRO A 32 1.75 10.01 16.84
CA PRO A 32 1.00 10.69 15.78
C PRO A 32 1.81 10.90 14.50
N LYS A 33 3.12 11.19 14.61
CA LYS A 33 4.00 11.35 13.44
C LYS A 33 4.21 10.04 12.67
N LEU A 34 4.25 8.91 13.38
CA LEU A 34 4.36 7.61 12.72
C LEU A 34 3.05 7.27 12.01
N TRP A 35 1.91 7.51 12.68
CA TRP A 35 0.62 7.32 12.04
C TRP A 35 0.43 8.20 10.81
N ASP A 36 0.79 9.48 10.90
CA ASP A 36 0.79 10.41 9.78
C ASP A 36 1.72 9.95 8.64
N ALA A 37 2.89 9.40 8.95
CA ALA A 37 3.76 8.81 7.93
C ALA A 37 3.14 7.58 7.24
N ILE A 38 2.25 6.83 7.91
CA ILE A 38 1.59 5.64 7.36
C ILE A 38 0.43 6.01 6.44
N VAL A 39 -0.42 6.98 6.83
CA VAL A 39 -1.67 7.26 6.11
C VAL A 39 -1.78 8.68 5.54
N GLY A 40 -1.01 9.64 6.06
CA GLY A 40 -1.18 11.07 5.79
C GLY A 40 -1.04 11.43 4.31
N PRO A 41 0.07 11.08 3.63
CA PRO A 41 0.23 11.35 2.19
C PRO A 41 -0.85 10.67 1.33
N LEU A 42 -1.28 9.45 1.71
CA LEU A 42 -2.34 8.73 1.00
C LEU A 42 -3.71 9.42 1.14
N GLN A 43 -4.02 9.97 2.32
CA GLN A 43 -5.25 10.75 2.57
C GLN A 43 -5.35 12.04 1.76
N GLN A 44 -4.23 12.61 1.33
CA GLN A 44 -4.24 13.82 0.49
C GLN A 44 -4.66 13.54 -0.96
N ILE A 45 -4.68 12.27 -1.38
CA ILE A 45 -5.16 11.87 -2.70
C ILE A 45 -6.69 11.98 -2.70
N LYS A 46 -7.23 12.83 -3.57
CA LYS A 46 -8.68 13.06 -3.64
C LYS A 46 -9.34 12.06 -4.58
N ASN A 47 -10.25 11.24 -4.05
CA ASN A 47 -11.13 10.39 -4.84
C ASN A 47 -12.26 11.24 -5.46
N GLY A 48 -12.43 11.17 -6.79
CA GLY A 48 -13.50 11.85 -7.51
C GLY A 48 -13.14 12.14 -8.97
N ASN A 49 -14.07 12.76 -9.72
CA ASN A 49 -13.95 13.11 -11.15
C ASN A 49 -12.75 14.03 -11.51
N LEU A 50 -11.90 14.37 -10.55
CA LEU A 50 -10.78 15.29 -10.66
C LEU A 50 -9.40 14.60 -10.60
N PHE A 51 -9.32 13.28 -10.36
CA PHE A 51 -8.03 12.59 -10.39
C PHE A 51 -7.47 12.62 -11.80
N ASN A 52 -6.44 13.44 -12.00
CA ASN A 52 -5.72 13.56 -13.25
C ASN A 52 -4.25 13.28 -12.98
N ALA A 53 -3.84 12.05 -13.27
CA ALA A 53 -2.47 11.58 -13.08
C ALA A 53 -1.44 12.39 -13.86
N ASP A 54 -1.81 13.08 -14.94
CA ASP A 54 -0.88 13.86 -15.74
C ASP A 54 -0.51 15.19 -15.06
N LYS A 55 -1.35 15.70 -14.14
CA LYS A 55 -1.00 16.84 -13.28
C LYS A 55 0.04 16.50 -12.21
N LEU A 56 0.34 15.22 -12.01
CA LEU A 56 1.30 14.75 -11.02
C LEU A 56 2.72 14.64 -11.59
N VAL A 57 2.90 14.84 -12.90
CA VAL A 57 4.21 14.81 -13.56
C VAL A 57 5.06 15.99 -13.08
N GLY A 58 6.29 15.70 -12.64
CA GLY A 58 7.22 16.71 -12.14
C GLY A 58 7.08 17.03 -10.64
N LEU A 59 6.15 16.37 -9.94
CA LEU A 59 5.99 16.48 -8.49
C LEU A 59 6.84 15.43 -7.77
N ASP A 60 8.16 15.52 -7.93
CA ASP A 60 9.12 14.51 -7.45
C ASP A 60 9.11 14.35 -5.93
N ASN A 61 8.97 15.46 -5.19
CA ASN A 61 8.97 15.45 -3.72
C ASN A 61 7.70 14.80 -3.17
N GLU A 62 6.55 15.11 -3.76
CA GLU A 62 5.24 14.54 -3.43
C GLU A 62 5.23 13.04 -3.74
N ALA A 63 5.76 12.65 -4.90
CA ALA A 63 5.92 11.25 -5.28
C ALA A 63 6.82 10.49 -4.29
N GLN A 64 7.94 11.10 -3.86
CA GLN A 64 8.84 10.50 -2.88
C GLN A 64 8.20 10.39 -1.49
N ASN A 65 7.44 11.39 -1.06
CA ASN A 65 6.68 11.33 0.18
C ASN A 65 5.63 10.22 0.16
N LEU A 66 4.95 10.05 -0.97
CA LEU A 66 3.98 8.98 -1.17
C LEU A 66 4.65 7.60 -1.20
N VAL A 67 5.82 7.46 -1.84
CA VAL A 67 6.65 6.24 -1.79
C VAL A 67 6.99 5.86 -0.34
N ASN A 68 7.43 6.82 0.47
CA ASN A 68 7.76 6.57 1.88
C ASN A 68 6.53 6.12 2.68
N CYS A 69 5.38 6.76 2.42
CA CYS A 69 4.10 6.41 3.04
C CYS A 69 3.65 4.99 2.68
N LEU A 70 3.65 4.63 1.38
CA LEU A 70 3.27 3.31 0.93
C LEU A 70 4.22 2.23 1.46
N GLN A 71 5.52 2.51 1.53
CA GLN A 71 6.48 1.56 2.11
C GLN A 71 6.24 1.33 3.61
N ALA A 72 5.92 2.38 4.36
CA ALA A 72 5.55 2.27 5.77
C ALA A 72 4.23 1.51 5.96
N LEU A 73 3.24 1.81 5.12
CA LEU A 73 1.95 1.13 5.10
C LEU A 73 2.12 -0.37 4.87
N GLU A 74 2.80 -0.76 3.79
CA GLU A 74 3.07 -2.17 3.47
C GLU A 74 3.70 -2.94 4.65
N VAL A 75 4.71 -2.35 5.29
CA VAL A 75 5.45 -2.99 6.40
C VAL A 75 4.59 -3.11 7.65
N LEU A 76 3.77 -2.11 7.95
CA LEU A 76 3.07 -2.01 9.22
C LEU A 76 1.66 -2.60 9.20
N THR A 77 1.01 -2.69 8.03
CA THR A 77 -0.34 -3.24 7.89
C THR A 77 -0.54 -4.62 8.57
N PRO A 78 0.40 -5.58 8.50
CA PRO A 78 0.25 -6.86 9.21
C PRO A 78 0.28 -6.75 10.75
N ALA A 79 0.82 -5.64 11.27
CA ALA A 79 1.05 -5.43 12.70
C ALA A 79 0.09 -4.40 13.32
N VAL A 80 -0.73 -3.70 12.53
CA VAL A 80 -1.69 -2.73 13.06
C VAL A 80 -2.86 -3.43 13.76
N HIS A 81 -3.42 -2.75 14.75
CA HIS A 81 -4.62 -3.20 15.44
C HIS A 81 -5.84 -3.19 14.51
N VAL A 82 -6.80 -4.10 14.72
CA VAL A 82 -8.00 -4.26 13.89
C VAL A 82 -8.81 -2.95 13.71
N GLU A 83 -8.93 -2.14 14.77
CA GLU A 83 -9.61 -0.83 14.70
C GLU A 83 -8.91 0.18 13.77
N LEU A 84 -7.58 0.06 13.63
CA LEU A 84 -6.81 0.91 12.72
C LEU A 84 -6.78 0.33 11.31
N LEU A 85 -6.88 -1.00 11.17
CA LEU A 85 -7.03 -1.64 9.87
C LEU A 85 -8.27 -1.13 9.15
N SER A 86 -9.42 -1.00 9.84
CA SER A 86 -10.62 -0.41 9.24
C SER A 86 -10.37 0.99 8.65
N LYS A 87 -9.61 1.84 9.35
CA LYS A 87 -9.23 3.19 8.85
C LYS A 87 -8.30 3.15 7.65
N ILE A 88 -7.45 2.12 7.55
CA ILE A 88 -6.62 1.90 6.37
C ILE A 88 -7.48 1.44 5.19
N LEU A 89 -8.46 0.57 5.42
CA LEU A 89 -9.36 0.07 4.39
C LEU A 89 -10.25 1.17 3.79
N GLU A 90 -10.61 2.20 4.58
CA GLU A 90 -11.26 3.42 4.06
C GLU A 90 -10.42 4.15 2.98
N LEU A 91 -9.10 3.94 2.96
CA LEU A 91 -8.17 4.51 1.98
C LEU A 91 -7.91 3.59 0.78
N LEU A 92 -8.61 2.45 0.67
CA LEU A 92 -8.50 1.57 -0.50
C LEU A 92 -8.70 2.31 -1.83
N PRO A 93 -9.69 3.20 -2.00
CA PRO A 93 -9.86 3.87 -3.28
C PRO A 93 -8.69 4.83 -3.59
N ASN A 94 -8.11 5.48 -2.57
CA ASN A 94 -6.89 6.30 -2.72
C ASN A 94 -5.72 5.43 -3.20
N LEU A 95 -5.59 4.22 -2.65
CA LEU A 95 -4.56 3.27 -3.02
C LEU A 95 -4.73 2.77 -4.46
N VAL A 96 -5.97 2.55 -4.91
CA VAL A 96 -6.26 2.19 -6.30
C VAL A 96 -5.90 3.33 -7.26
N LEU A 97 -6.13 4.59 -6.88
CA LEU A 97 -5.67 5.74 -7.68
C LEU A 97 -4.14 5.78 -7.84
N CYS A 98 -3.38 5.34 -6.82
CA CYS A 98 -1.92 5.24 -6.92
C CYS A 98 -1.45 4.27 -8.01
N LEU A 99 -2.26 3.27 -8.41
CA LEU A 99 -1.94 2.38 -9.53
C LEU A 99 -1.89 3.11 -10.87
N GLN A 100 -2.51 4.28 -10.95
CA GLN A 100 -2.55 5.11 -12.16
C GLN A 100 -1.49 6.23 -12.12
N HIS A 101 -0.64 6.28 -11.09
CA HIS A 101 0.33 7.36 -10.86
C HIS A 101 1.48 7.38 -11.89
N PRO A 102 1.94 8.54 -12.40
CA PRO A 102 2.99 8.62 -13.44
C PRO A 102 4.30 7.92 -13.05
N TYR A 103 4.68 7.96 -11.78
CA TYR A 103 5.91 7.36 -11.28
C TYR A 103 5.73 5.87 -11.00
N CYS A 104 6.60 5.05 -11.61
CA CYS A 104 6.60 3.59 -11.47
C CYS A 104 6.72 3.14 -10.00
N ALA A 105 7.59 3.80 -9.21
CA ALA A 105 7.79 3.46 -7.80
C ALA A 105 6.51 3.56 -6.96
N VAL A 106 5.66 4.55 -7.23
CA VAL A 106 4.36 4.71 -6.55
C VAL A 106 3.41 3.58 -6.93
N ARG A 107 3.32 3.24 -8.24
CA ARG A 107 2.46 2.14 -8.71
C ARG A 107 2.88 0.81 -8.09
N HIS A 108 4.17 0.51 -8.11
CA HIS A 108 4.73 -0.73 -7.57
C HIS A 108 4.46 -0.87 -6.07
N LEU A 109 4.66 0.20 -5.29
CA LEU A 109 4.40 0.15 -3.85
C LEU A 109 2.91 0.08 -3.53
N ALA A 110 2.06 0.75 -4.29
CA ALA A 110 0.60 0.63 -4.13
C ALA A 110 0.12 -0.81 -4.43
N ALA A 111 0.66 -1.44 -5.48
CA ALA A 111 0.43 -2.85 -5.79
C ALA A 111 0.86 -3.78 -4.64
N ARG A 112 2.04 -3.55 -4.06
CA ARG A 112 2.52 -4.31 -2.89
C ARG A 112 1.62 -4.13 -1.66
N CYS A 113 1.16 -2.91 -1.39
CA CYS A 113 0.19 -2.65 -0.32
C CYS A 113 -1.11 -3.43 -0.52
N LEU A 114 -1.66 -3.46 -1.75
CA LEU A 114 -2.85 -4.28 -2.05
C LEU A 114 -2.57 -5.77 -1.85
N GLY A 115 -1.37 -6.24 -2.19
CA GLY A 115 -0.94 -7.61 -1.91
C GLY A 115 -0.97 -7.93 -0.41
N VAL A 116 -0.39 -7.06 0.43
CA VAL A 116 -0.42 -7.24 1.89
C VAL A 116 -1.84 -7.18 2.43
N LEU A 117 -2.65 -6.21 1.98
CA LEU A 117 -4.06 -6.06 2.37
C LEU A 117 -4.89 -7.28 2.01
N SER A 118 -4.60 -7.95 0.89
CA SER A 118 -5.32 -9.17 0.50
C SER A 118 -5.12 -10.34 1.47
N ASN A 119 -4.02 -10.36 2.22
CA ASN A 119 -3.77 -11.35 3.26
C ASN A 119 -4.42 -11.01 4.61
N VAL A 120 -4.53 -9.73 4.96
CA VAL A 120 -5.07 -9.31 6.27
C VAL A 120 -6.57 -8.99 6.24
N SER A 121 -7.12 -8.62 5.08
CA SER A 121 -8.52 -8.26 4.86
C SER A 121 -8.94 -8.64 3.43
N THR A 122 -9.06 -9.94 3.17
CA THR A 122 -9.29 -10.47 1.83
C THR A 122 -10.59 -9.98 1.22
N GLN A 123 -11.68 -9.94 1.99
CA GLN A 123 -13.01 -9.61 1.46
C GLN A 123 -13.07 -8.19 0.89
N GLU A 124 -12.66 -7.21 1.69
CA GLU A 124 -12.67 -5.78 1.32
C GLU A 124 -11.69 -5.50 0.19
N THR A 125 -10.49 -6.08 0.27
CA THR A 125 -9.46 -5.90 -0.76
C THR A 125 -9.89 -6.49 -2.09
N MET A 126 -10.45 -7.71 -2.10
CA MET A 126 -10.88 -8.35 -3.34
C MET A 126 -12.11 -7.69 -3.95
N SER A 127 -13.00 -7.09 -3.15
CA SER A 127 -14.08 -6.25 -3.70
C SER A 127 -13.51 -5.08 -4.49
N ALA A 128 -12.59 -4.30 -3.90
CA ALA A 128 -11.93 -3.18 -4.59
C ALA A 128 -11.16 -3.64 -5.84
N VAL A 129 -10.58 -4.84 -5.82
CA VAL A 129 -9.90 -5.40 -7.00
C VAL A 129 -10.88 -5.64 -8.14
N VAL A 130 -12.02 -6.26 -7.86
CA VAL A 130 -13.04 -6.55 -8.89
C VAL A 130 -13.66 -5.25 -9.40
N ASP A 131 -14.02 -4.36 -8.49
CA ASP A 131 -14.79 -3.14 -8.78
C ASP A 131 -13.92 -2.07 -9.44
N ASP A 132 -12.66 -1.92 -9.02
CA ASP A 132 -11.82 -0.77 -9.41
C ASP A 132 -10.51 -1.17 -10.12
N VAL A 133 -9.87 -2.30 -9.78
CA VAL A 133 -8.57 -2.68 -10.38
C VAL A 133 -8.73 -3.40 -11.72
N LEU A 134 -9.65 -4.37 -11.82
CA LEU A 134 -9.90 -5.10 -13.07
C LEU A 134 -10.31 -4.16 -14.23
N PRO A 135 -11.17 -3.15 -14.04
CA PRO A 135 -11.48 -2.19 -15.10
C PRO A 135 -10.26 -1.44 -15.64
N LEU A 136 -9.26 -1.15 -14.81
CA LEU A 136 -8.03 -0.47 -15.25
C LEU A 136 -7.25 -1.30 -16.27
N MET A 137 -7.34 -2.62 -16.24
CA MET A 137 -6.71 -3.48 -17.25
C MET A 137 -7.33 -3.30 -18.64
N GLY A 138 -8.63 -2.99 -18.69
CA GLY A 138 -9.37 -2.77 -19.93
C GLY A 138 -9.10 -1.41 -20.60
N THR A 139 -8.33 -0.53 -19.96
CA THR A 139 -8.02 0.80 -20.51
C THR A 139 -7.01 0.71 -21.66
N ALA A 140 -7.51 0.62 -22.90
CA ALA A 140 -6.67 0.46 -24.10
C ALA A 140 -5.73 1.65 -24.36
N ASP A 141 -6.18 2.86 -24.05
CA ASP A 141 -5.46 4.09 -24.39
C ASP A 141 -4.38 4.47 -23.37
N ILE A 142 -4.44 3.96 -22.13
CA ILE A 142 -3.54 4.37 -21.04
C ILE A 142 -2.73 3.17 -20.55
N VAL A 143 -1.54 2.99 -21.14
CA VAL A 143 -0.61 1.89 -20.81
C VAL A 143 -0.30 1.80 -19.32
N ARG A 144 -0.10 2.96 -18.69
CA ARG A 144 0.24 3.09 -17.26
C ARG A 144 -0.81 2.46 -16.35
N ASN A 145 -2.09 2.63 -16.67
CA ASN A 145 -3.20 2.08 -15.88
C ASN A 145 -3.18 0.55 -15.94
N ARG A 146 -2.95 -0.01 -17.13
CA ARG A 146 -2.79 -1.47 -17.30
C ARG A 146 -1.57 -2.01 -16.55
N GLN A 147 -0.45 -1.29 -16.58
CA GLN A 147 0.76 -1.66 -15.85
C GLN A 147 0.53 -1.68 -14.33
N GLY A 148 -0.10 -0.65 -13.78
CA GLY A 148 -0.43 -0.63 -12.35
C GLY A 148 -1.40 -1.75 -11.96
N ALA A 149 -2.42 -1.99 -12.78
CA ALA A 149 -3.39 -3.05 -12.53
C ALA A 149 -2.77 -4.45 -12.58
N ILE A 150 -1.96 -4.76 -13.59
CA ILE A 150 -1.32 -6.09 -13.70
C ILE A 150 -0.32 -6.33 -12.57
N GLU A 151 0.38 -5.28 -12.14
CA GLU A 151 1.31 -5.35 -11.02
C GLU A 151 0.59 -5.59 -9.69
N ALA A 152 -0.55 -4.91 -9.46
CA ALA A 152 -1.40 -5.15 -8.30
C ALA A 152 -1.88 -6.60 -8.23
N ILE A 153 -2.39 -7.13 -9.35
CA ILE A 153 -2.85 -8.52 -9.45
C ILE A 153 -1.70 -9.49 -9.17
N SER A 154 -0.53 -9.26 -9.76
CA SER A 154 0.67 -10.07 -9.51
C SER A 154 1.05 -10.07 -8.02
N CYS A 155 1.08 -8.90 -7.37
CA CYS A 155 1.39 -8.77 -5.95
C CYS A 155 0.36 -9.48 -5.05
N ILE A 156 -0.92 -9.41 -5.39
CA ILE A 156 -2.00 -10.12 -4.68
C ILE A 156 -1.81 -11.63 -4.80
N PHE A 157 -1.62 -12.15 -6.02
CA PHE A 157 -1.35 -13.56 -6.23
C PHE A 157 -0.13 -14.05 -5.45
N LEU A 158 0.97 -13.31 -5.50
CA LEU A 158 2.18 -13.66 -4.76
C LEU A 158 1.95 -13.74 -3.24
N ASN A 159 1.19 -12.79 -2.69
CA ASN A 159 0.91 -12.74 -1.25
C ASN A 159 -0.03 -13.87 -0.81
N LEU A 160 -1.09 -14.14 -1.58
CA LEU A 160 -2.04 -15.22 -1.30
C LEU A 160 -1.35 -16.59 -1.41
N ILE A 161 -0.51 -16.80 -2.43
CA ILE A 161 0.27 -18.04 -2.59
C ILE A 161 1.22 -18.22 -1.41
N ALA A 162 1.95 -17.18 -1.01
CA ALA A 162 2.85 -17.26 0.14
C ALA A 162 2.10 -17.65 1.43
N SER A 163 0.89 -17.12 1.64
CA SER A 163 0.04 -17.47 2.77
C SER A 163 -0.39 -18.94 2.76
N LEU A 164 -0.73 -19.48 1.58
CA LEU A 164 -1.08 -20.89 1.41
C LEU A 164 0.10 -21.83 1.72
N TYR A 165 1.32 -21.48 1.30
CA TYR A 165 2.51 -22.30 1.58
C TYR A 165 2.87 -22.33 3.06
N VAL A 166 2.68 -21.23 3.80
CA VAL A 166 2.91 -21.19 5.26
C VAL A 166 1.87 -22.02 6.02
N SER A 167 0.70 -22.25 5.45
CA SER A 167 -0.41 -22.96 6.08
C SER A 167 -0.40 -24.48 5.86
N LEU A 168 0.50 -25.00 5.01
CA LEU A 168 0.63 -26.44 4.78
C LEU A 168 1.49 -27.07 5.90
N PRO A 169 1.01 -28.13 6.58
CA PRO A 169 1.86 -28.91 7.47
C PRO A 169 2.97 -29.60 6.66
N GLU A 170 4.19 -29.63 7.21
CA GLU A 170 5.31 -30.45 6.69
C GLU A 170 4.93 -31.93 6.53
#